data_AF-W4UV73-F1
#
_entry.id   AF-W4UV73-F1
#
_cell.length_a   1.000
_cell.length_b   1.000
_cell.length_c   1.000
_cell.angle_alpha   90.00
_cell.angle_beta   90.00
_cell.angle_gamma   90.00
#
_symmetry.space_group_name_H-M   'P 1'
#
loop_
_entity.id
_entity.type
_entity.pdbx_description
1 polymer ?
#
loop_
_entity_poly.entity_id
_entity_poly.type
_entity_poly.pdbx_seq_one_letter_code
_entity_poly.pdbx_strand_id
1 'polypeptide(L)'
;MGKLEDEVMKAGLQPKDINFLTIEGKLDNADFKLIRDYMPNLVSVNISRTNATAIPDFTFSQKKYLLNIQLPHNLKIIGQRVFSNCGRLTGTLELPASVTAIEFGAFMGCDNLRRVVALGNKITTVGDNLFGTEGPSRLIYK
;
A
#
# COMPACT_ATOMS: atom_id res chain seq x y z
N MET A 1 16.86 -12.79 -2.34
CA MET A 1 16.55 -11.41 -1.92
C MET A 1 15.91 -10.69 -3.08
N GLY A 2 14.95 -9.81 -2.80
CA GLY A 2 14.50 -8.83 -3.77
C GLY A 2 15.60 -7.81 -3.99
N LYS A 3 15.62 -7.11 -5.13
CA LYS A 3 16.71 -6.17 -5.45
C LYS A 3 16.76 -4.97 -4.50
N LEU A 4 15.66 -4.65 -3.82
CA LEU A 4 15.58 -3.48 -2.96
C LEU A 4 16.56 -3.54 -1.78
N GLU A 5 16.73 -4.71 -1.15
CA GLU A 5 17.63 -4.84 0.00
C GLU A 5 19.07 -4.56 -0.39
N ASP A 6 19.52 -5.13 -1.52
CA ASP A 6 20.85 -4.93 -2.05
C ASP A 6 21.10 -3.46 -2.39
N GLU A 7 20.14 -2.77 -3.01
CA GLU A 7 20.27 -1.34 -3.34
C GLU A 7 20.32 -0.44 -2.09
N VAL A 8 19.53 -0.75 -1.05
CA VAL A 8 19.59 -0.05 0.24
C VAL A 8 20.97 -0.21 0.89
N MET A 9 21.50 -1.44 0.91
CA MET A 9 22.81 -1.72 1.49
C MET A 9 23.96 -1.09 0.69
N LYS A 10 23.90 -1.13 -0.65
CA LYS A 10 24.90 -0.45 -1.52
C LYS A 10 24.93 1.05 -1.30
N ALA A 11 23.79 1.66 -0.97
CA ALA A 11 23.71 3.08 -0.62
C ALA A 11 24.25 3.39 0.79
N GLY A 12 24.71 2.39 1.55
CA GLY A 12 25.18 2.57 2.93
C GLY A 12 24.05 2.87 3.92
N LEU A 13 22.81 2.56 3.55
CA LEU A 13 21.62 2.81 4.36
C LEU A 13 21.16 1.50 5.04
N GLN A 14 20.32 1.64 6.05
CA GLN A 14 19.59 0.51 6.64
C GLN A 14 18.10 0.66 6.32
N PRO A 15 17.36 -0.43 6.02
CA PRO A 15 15.93 -0.35 5.73
C PRO A 15 15.12 0.41 6.79
N LYS A 16 15.49 0.26 8.07
CA LYS A 16 14.82 0.92 9.19
C LYS A 16 14.96 2.44 9.20
N ASP A 17 15.98 2.98 8.54
CA ASP A 17 16.26 4.41 8.50
C ASP A 17 15.62 5.09 7.27
N ILE A 18 14.95 4.32 6.40
CA ILE A 18 14.25 4.86 5.23
C ILE A 18 12.92 5.50 5.64
N ASN A 19 12.81 6.82 5.41
CA ASN A 19 11.56 7.56 5.55
C ASN A 19 10.84 7.78 4.22
N PHE A 20 11.59 8.00 3.14
CA PHE A 20 11.05 8.31 1.81
C PHE A 20 11.52 7.23 0.85
N LEU A 21 10.58 6.46 0.31
CA LEU A 21 10.88 5.33 -0.55
C LEU A 21 10.28 5.57 -1.93
N THR A 22 11.13 5.60 -2.96
CA THR A 22 10.70 5.58 -4.36
C THR A 22 11.33 4.37 -5.05
N ILE A 23 10.51 3.56 -5.71
CA ILE A 23 10.95 2.39 -6.46
C ILE A 23 10.36 2.45 -7.86
N GLU A 24 11.20 2.20 -8.87
CA GLU A 24 10.80 2.05 -10.26
C GLU A 24 11.20 0.65 -10.77
N GLY A 25 10.46 0.14 -11.77
CA GLY A 25 10.79 -1.14 -12.39
C GLY A 25 10.30 -2.36 -11.61
N LYS A 26 11.17 -3.33 -11.36
CA LYS A 26 10.78 -4.61 -10.78
C LYS A 26 10.59 -4.47 -9.26
N LEU A 27 9.41 -4.87 -8.77
CA LEU A 27 9.12 -5.03 -7.34
C LEU A 27 8.48 -6.39 -7.12
N ASP A 28 9.13 -7.27 -6.35
CA ASP A 28 8.67 -8.63 -6.09
C ASP A 28 8.34 -8.90 -4.61
N ASN A 29 7.93 -10.13 -4.31
CA ASN A 29 7.47 -10.52 -2.98
C ASN A 29 8.55 -10.38 -1.90
N ALA A 30 9.84 -10.52 -2.26
CA ALA A 30 10.91 -10.34 -1.30
C ALA A 30 11.10 -8.85 -0.97
N ASP A 31 10.95 -7.96 -1.95
CA ASP A 31 10.94 -6.51 -1.71
C ASP A 31 9.76 -6.07 -0.83
N PHE A 32 8.56 -6.61 -1.09
CA PHE A 32 7.39 -6.33 -0.24
C PHE A 32 7.57 -6.83 1.19
N LYS A 33 8.18 -8.02 1.36
CA LYS A 33 8.52 -8.54 2.69
C LYS A 33 9.52 -7.63 3.41
N LEU A 34 10.53 -7.11 2.71
CA LEU A 34 11.47 -6.15 3.26
C LEU A 34 10.76 -4.86 3.74
N ILE A 35 9.90 -4.29 2.90
CA ILE A 35 9.09 -3.10 3.23
C ILE A 35 8.23 -3.36 4.47
N ARG A 36 7.59 -4.53 4.52
CA ARG A 36 6.73 -4.93 5.64
C ARG A 36 7.52 -5.03 6.94
N ASP A 37 8.58 -5.83 6.94
CA ASP A 37 9.23 -6.32 8.15
C ASP A 37 10.33 -5.36 8.65
N TYR A 38 10.97 -4.60 7.75
CA TYR A 38 12.20 -3.86 8.07
C TYR A 38 12.17 -2.36 7.79
N MET A 39 11.06 -1.81 7.28
CA MET A 39 10.91 -0.36 7.02
C MET A 39 9.81 0.28 7.90
N PRO A 40 9.93 0.29 9.23
CA PRO A 40 8.90 0.83 10.13
C PRO A 40 8.70 2.34 10.01
N ASN A 41 9.70 3.08 9.53
CA ASN A 41 9.75 4.54 9.58
C ASN A 41 9.30 5.23 8.28
N LEU A 42 8.65 4.50 7.37
CA LEU A 42 8.15 5.06 6.11
C LEU A 42 7.14 6.18 6.36
N VAL A 43 7.42 7.34 5.79
CA VAL A 43 6.59 8.55 5.77
C VAL A 43 5.91 8.70 4.42
N SER A 44 6.61 8.39 3.33
CA SER A 44 6.12 8.52 1.95
C SER A 44 6.61 7.35 1.10
N VAL A 45 5.69 6.76 0.33
CA VAL A 45 6.03 5.64 -0.57
C VAL A 45 5.53 5.95 -1.98
N ASN A 46 6.42 5.85 -2.97
CA ASN A 46 6.07 5.92 -4.37
C ASN A 46 6.51 4.65 -5.08
N ILE A 47 5.53 3.80 -5.42
CA ILE A 47 5.72 2.56 -6.19
C ILE A 47 4.89 2.57 -7.47
N SER A 48 4.48 3.77 -7.93
CA SER A 48 3.61 3.96 -9.10
C SER A 48 4.21 3.44 -10.40
N ARG A 49 5.54 3.52 -10.53
CA ARG A 49 6.32 3.08 -11.69
C ARG A 49 6.89 1.67 -11.56
N THR A 50 6.33 0.86 -10.66
CA THR A 50 6.70 -0.55 -10.53
C THR A 50 5.83 -1.45 -11.39
N ASN A 51 6.30 -2.68 -11.63
CA ASN A 51 5.56 -3.72 -12.35
C ASN A 51 4.64 -4.56 -11.44
N ALA A 52 4.48 -4.18 -10.16
CA ALA A 52 3.70 -4.95 -9.20
C ALA A 52 2.22 -4.99 -9.61
N THR A 53 1.66 -6.19 -9.68
CA THR A 53 0.24 -6.43 -9.98
C THR A 53 -0.57 -6.76 -8.71
N ALA A 54 0.11 -7.01 -7.60
CA ALA A 54 -0.51 -7.24 -6.30
C ALA A 54 0.35 -6.60 -5.20
N ILE A 55 -0.30 -6.11 -4.14
CA ILE A 55 0.37 -5.78 -2.88
C ILE A 55 0.01 -6.89 -1.88
N PRO A 56 0.98 -7.70 -1.43
CA PRO A 56 0.74 -8.82 -0.52
C PRO A 56 0.17 -8.40 0.83
N ASP A 57 -0.44 -9.35 1.52
CA ASP A 57 -1.05 -9.14 2.82
C ASP A 57 -0.11 -8.45 3.81
N PHE A 58 -0.70 -7.54 4.59
CA PHE A 58 -0.05 -6.79 5.66
C PHE A 58 1.15 -5.91 5.24
N THR A 59 1.45 -5.73 3.95
CA THR A 59 2.67 -5.04 3.48
C THR A 59 2.92 -3.68 4.14
N PHE A 60 1.89 -2.83 4.24
CA PHE A 60 1.98 -1.51 4.89
C PHE A 60 1.28 -1.51 6.26
N SER A 61 0.95 -2.67 6.82
CA SER A 61 0.31 -2.74 8.12
C SER A 61 1.19 -2.10 9.20
N GLN A 62 0.56 -1.32 10.08
CA GLN A 62 1.18 -0.61 11.19
C GLN A 62 2.29 0.38 10.80
N LYS A 63 2.29 0.92 9.58
CA LYS A 63 3.19 2.02 9.20
C LYS A 63 2.71 3.34 9.83
N LYS A 64 3.02 3.50 11.13
CA LYS A 64 2.54 4.58 12.01
C LYS A 64 2.88 6.00 11.51
N TYR A 65 3.86 6.14 10.62
CA TYR A 65 4.31 7.42 10.09
C TYR A 65 3.88 7.69 8.65
N LEU A 66 3.25 6.71 7.98
CA LEU A 66 2.92 6.81 6.56
C LEU A 66 1.83 7.87 6.33
N LEU A 67 2.19 8.95 5.64
CA LEU A 67 1.29 10.08 5.33
C LEU A 67 0.63 9.94 3.95
N ASN A 68 1.36 9.38 2.99
CA ASN A 68 0.89 9.21 1.61
C ASN A 68 1.55 8.00 0.93
N ILE A 69 0.85 7.45 -0.06
CA ILE A 69 1.37 6.39 -0.93
C ILE A 69 0.84 6.56 -2.36
N GLN A 70 1.71 6.33 -3.35
CA GLN A 70 1.33 6.19 -4.75
C GLN A 70 1.44 4.72 -5.19
N LEU A 71 0.33 4.13 -5.60
CA LEU A 71 0.18 2.70 -5.92
C LEU A 71 0.65 2.36 -7.34
N PRO A 72 1.09 1.12 -7.62
CA PRO A 72 1.53 0.69 -8.95
C PRO A 72 0.43 0.89 -10.01
N HIS A 73 0.76 1.48 -11.15
CA HIS A 73 -0.23 1.78 -12.20
C HIS A 73 -1.01 0.56 -12.73
N ASN A 74 -0.40 -0.63 -12.69
CA ASN A 74 -0.99 -1.90 -13.13
C ASN A 74 -1.49 -2.78 -11.96
N LEU A 75 -1.69 -2.20 -10.77
CA LEU A 75 -2.16 -2.93 -9.59
C LEU A 75 -3.53 -3.56 -9.85
N LYS A 76 -3.65 -4.86 -9.59
CA LYS A 76 -4.90 -5.63 -9.70
C LYS A 76 -5.47 -5.99 -8.33
N ILE A 77 -4.61 -6.32 -7.37
CA ILE A 77 -5.01 -6.89 -6.08
C ILE A 77 -4.39 -6.10 -4.93
N ILE A 78 -5.22 -5.67 -3.98
CA ILE A 78 -4.81 -5.20 -2.66
C ILE A 78 -5.15 -6.31 -1.67
N GLY A 79 -4.12 -6.97 -1.12
CA GLY A 79 -4.28 -8.09 -0.19
C GLY A 79 -4.89 -7.70 1.15
N GLN A 80 -4.96 -8.69 2.04
CA GLN A 80 -5.59 -8.54 3.35
C GLN A 80 -4.83 -7.53 4.21
N ARG A 81 -5.57 -6.62 4.84
CA ARG A 81 -5.04 -5.67 5.84
C ARG A 81 -3.79 -4.89 5.38
N VAL A 82 -3.64 -4.65 4.08
CA VAL A 82 -2.45 -4.00 3.50
C VAL A 82 -2.12 -2.68 4.17
N PHE A 83 -3.11 -1.82 4.45
CA PHE A 83 -2.94 -0.53 5.13
C PHE A 83 -3.47 -0.56 6.57
N SER A 84 -3.64 -1.74 7.17
CA SER A 84 -4.22 -1.83 8.51
C SER A 84 -3.42 -0.98 9.51
N ASN A 85 -4.09 -0.17 10.31
CA ASN A 85 -3.51 0.75 11.30
C ASN A 85 -2.52 1.77 10.72
N CYS A 86 -2.67 2.17 9.45
CA CYS A 86 -2.03 3.36 8.88
C CYS A 86 -2.77 4.64 9.30
N GLY A 87 -2.87 4.89 10.61
CA GLY A 87 -3.69 5.97 11.16
C GLY A 87 -3.28 7.38 10.72
N ARG A 88 -2.06 7.58 10.19
CA ARG A 88 -1.59 8.87 9.65
C ARG A 88 -1.84 9.06 8.15
N LEU A 89 -2.26 8.02 7.44
CA LEU A 89 -2.60 8.13 6.03
C LEU A 89 -3.84 9.02 5.92
N THR A 90 -3.72 10.13 5.20
CA THR A 90 -4.74 11.18 5.17
C THR A 90 -5.22 11.47 3.75
N GLY A 91 -6.34 12.19 3.64
CA GLY A 91 -6.85 12.67 2.36
C GLY A 91 -7.51 11.57 1.52
N THR A 92 -7.21 11.54 0.23
CA THR A 92 -7.78 10.60 -0.73
C THR A 92 -6.71 9.64 -1.22
N LEU A 93 -6.96 8.34 -1.10
CA LEU A 93 -6.15 7.31 -1.75
C LEU A 93 -6.79 6.92 -3.08
N GLU A 94 -6.07 7.11 -4.18
CA GLU A 94 -6.53 6.72 -5.51
C GLU A 94 -6.12 5.28 -5.81
N LEU A 95 -7.08 4.45 -6.22
CA LEU A 95 -6.84 3.10 -6.71
C LEU A 95 -6.76 3.12 -8.24
N PRO A 96 -5.70 2.55 -8.83
CA PRO A 96 -5.56 2.45 -10.28
C PRO A 96 -6.77 1.78 -10.93
N ALA A 97 -7.09 2.16 -12.17
CA ALA A 97 -8.25 1.64 -12.92
C ALA A 97 -8.18 0.11 -13.18
N SER A 98 -7.01 -0.50 -12.99
CA SER A 98 -6.78 -1.94 -13.13
C SER A 98 -7.16 -2.76 -11.89
N VAL A 99 -7.49 -2.15 -10.75
CA VAL A 99 -7.81 -2.88 -9.52
C VAL A 99 -9.10 -3.68 -9.70
N THR A 100 -9.02 -4.99 -9.44
CA THR A 100 -10.14 -5.94 -9.53
C THR A 100 -10.55 -6.46 -8.15
N ALA A 101 -9.64 -6.48 -7.18
CA ALA A 101 -9.90 -7.00 -5.85
C ALA A 101 -9.27 -6.13 -4.75
N ILE A 102 -10.07 -5.88 -3.70
CA ILE A 102 -9.62 -5.30 -2.44
C ILE A 102 -10.06 -6.25 -1.34
N GLU A 103 -9.11 -6.84 -0.62
CA GLU A 103 -9.40 -7.93 0.31
C GLU A 103 -9.74 -7.44 1.73
N PHE A 104 -10.00 -8.41 2.61
CA PHE A 104 -10.46 -8.21 3.97
C PHE A 104 -9.66 -7.12 4.72
N GLY A 105 -10.38 -6.14 5.26
CA GLY A 105 -9.82 -5.13 6.16
C GLY A 105 -8.67 -4.30 5.59
N ALA A 106 -8.55 -4.16 4.26
CA ALA A 106 -7.42 -3.51 3.62
C ALA A 106 -7.09 -2.11 4.17
N PHE A 107 -8.09 -1.37 4.68
CA PHE A 107 -7.95 -0.02 5.25
C PHE A 107 -8.44 0.08 6.71
N MET A 108 -8.52 -1.05 7.43
CA MET A 108 -8.92 -1.09 8.84
C MET A 108 -8.01 -0.20 9.70
N GLY A 109 -8.56 0.71 10.52
CA GLY A 109 -7.75 1.62 11.36
C GLY A 109 -7.00 2.73 10.60
N CYS A 110 -7.38 3.01 9.35
CA CYS A 110 -6.94 4.20 8.62
C CYS A 110 -7.83 5.41 9.00
N ASP A 111 -7.81 5.83 10.25
CA ASP A 111 -8.82 6.75 10.81
C ASP A 111 -8.78 8.15 10.19
N ASN A 112 -7.62 8.62 9.71
CA ASN A 112 -7.48 9.92 9.04
C ASN A 112 -7.71 9.87 7.52
N LEU A 113 -7.88 8.69 6.92
CA LEU A 113 -8.05 8.55 5.47
C LEU A 113 -9.49 8.96 5.10
N ARG A 114 -9.69 10.10 4.44
CA ARG A 114 -11.04 10.60 4.17
C ARG A 114 -11.83 9.71 3.21
N ARG A 115 -11.18 9.18 2.17
CA ARG A 115 -11.82 8.34 1.14
C ARG A 115 -10.82 7.54 0.33
N VAL A 116 -11.31 6.48 -0.29
CA VAL A 116 -10.61 5.70 -1.32
C VAL A 116 -11.39 5.86 -2.61
N VAL A 117 -10.73 6.29 -3.68
CA VAL A 117 -11.37 6.53 -4.99
C VAL A 117 -10.84 5.51 -5.98
N ALA A 118 -11.72 4.63 -6.46
CA ALA A 118 -11.43 3.75 -7.59
C ALA A 118 -11.51 4.55 -8.90
N LEU A 119 -10.38 4.64 -9.62
CA LEU A 119 -10.29 5.33 -10.90
C LEU A 119 -10.84 4.51 -12.08
N GLY A 120 -11.39 3.32 -11.80
CA GLY A 120 -12.02 2.46 -12.79
C GLY A 120 -13.13 1.62 -12.18
N ASN A 121 -13.82 0.88 -13.04
CA ASN A 121 -15.04 0.13 -12.73
C ASN A 121 -14.83 -1.40 -12.70
N LYS A 122 -13.59 -1.86 -12.53
CA LYS A 122 -13.21 -3.28 -12.64
C LYS A 122 -13.23 -4.05 -11.32
N ILE A 123 -13.51 -3.39 -10.20
CA ILE A 123 -13.53 -4.03 -8.87
C ILE A 123 -14.73 -4.98 -8.81
N THR A 124 -14.46 -6.28 -8.78
CA THR A 124 -15.46 -7.34 -8.64
C THR A 124 -15.44 -7.98 -7.25
N THR A 125 -14.36 -7.78 -6.50
CA THR A 125 -14.17 -8.35 -5.16
C THR A 125 -13.91 -7.24 -4.15
N VAL A 126 -14.80 -7.12 -3.16
CA VAL A 126 -14.65 -6.21 -2.01
C VAL A 126 -14.76 -7.05 -0.74
N GLY A 127 -13.68 -7.11 0.02
CA GLY A 127 -13.61 -7.88 1.26
C GLY A 127 -14.35 -7.22 2.41
N ASP A 128 -14.74 -8.04 3.38
CA ASP A 128 -15.43 -7.59 4.58
C ASP A 128 -14.56 -6.64 5.43
N ASN A 129 -15.23 -5.83 6.25
CA ASN A 129 -14.60 -4.89 7.19
C ASN A 129 -13.55 -3.98 6.56
N LEU A 130 -13.75 -3.61 5.29
CA LEU A 130 -12.81 -2.84 4.48
C LEU A 130 -12.17 -1.66 5.21
N PHE A 131 -12.97 -0.89 5.95
CA PHE A 131 -12.56 0.26 6.77
C PHE A 131 -12.80 0.04 8.28
N GLY A 132 -12.94 -1.21 8.74
CA GLY A 132 -13.37 -1.52 10.10
C GLY A 132 -14.86 -1.26 10.32
N THR A 133 -15.22 -0.66 11.46
CA THR A 133 -16.62 -0.44 11.88
C THR A 133 -17.39 0.57 11.02
N GLU A 134 -16.71 1.39 10.22
CA GLU A 134 -17.34 2.40 9.36
C GLU A 134 -17.93 1.84 8.04
N GLY A 135 -17.68 0.56 7.73
CA GLY A 135 -18.16 -0.08 6.50
C GLY A 135 -17.58 0.51 5.20
N PRO A 136 -18.02 0.05 4.00
CA PRO A 136 -17.45 0.46 2.70
C PRO A 136 -17.83 1.88 2.25
N SER A 137 -18.48 2.68 3.09
CA SER A 137 -19.01 4.02 2.78
C SER A 137 -17.96 5.01 2.28
N ARG A 138 -16.67 4.75 2.54
CA ARG A 138 -15.51 5.55 2.13
C ARG A 138 -14.92 5.14 0.77
N LEU A 139 -15.37 4.05 0.16
CA LEU A 139 -14.99 3.63 -1.20
C LEU A 139 -15.91 4.26 -2.24
N ILE A 140 -15.34 5.07 -3.13
CA ILE A 140 -16.06 5.81 -4.18
C ILE A 140 -15.56 5.33 -5.54
N TYR A 141 -16.47 5.13 -6.48
CA TYR A 141 -16.17 4.81 -7.88
C TYR A 141 -16.26 6.08 -8.72
N LYS A 142 -15.25 6.33 -9.55
CA LYS A 142 -15.22 7.43 -10.52
C LYS A 142 -15.49 6.94 -11.93
#